data_AF-A0A0D0E2Z2-F1
#
_entry.id   AF-A0A0D0E2Z2-F1
#
_cell.length_a   1.000
_cell.length_b   1.000
_cell.length_c   1.000
_cell.angle_alpha   90.00
_cell.angle_beta   90.00
_cell.angle_gamma   90.00
#
_symmetry.space_group_name_H-M   'P 1'
#
loop_
_entity.id
_entity.type
_entity.pdbx_description
1 polymer ?
#
loop_
_entity_poly.entity_id
_entity_poly.type
_entity_poly.pdbx_seq_one_letter_code
_entity_poly.pdbx_strand_id
1 'polypeptide(L)'
;IKEAPCEPYTVNMLIIIQSHLDLTSPLHAAVFVCLTTAFYAMAHIGELTTKTVLLFNPLHHVKPSDVQVERDRQGNVVTNFHLPRSKSAQNGKDINWARQDSLSDPHEVFDNHLKVNSPP
;
A
#
# COMPACT_ATOMS: atom_id res chain seq x y z
N ILE A 1 25.67 -17.96 9.48
CA ILE A 1 26.12 -17.71 8.09
C ILE A 1 25.40 -16.46 7.62
N LYS A 2 26.11 -15.41 7.20
CA LYS A 2 25.49 -14.20 6.65
C LYS A 2 25.22 -14.47 5.17
N GLU A 3 23.96 -14.58 4.79
CA GLU A 3 23.59 -14.78 3.39
C GLU A 3 23.88 -13.52 2.56
N ALA A 4 24.11 -13.71 1.26
CA ALA A 4 24.35 -12.59 0.35
C ALA A 4 23.13 -11.66 0.31
N PRO A 5 23.33 -10.33 0.17
CA PRO A 5 22.22 -9.40 0.02
C PRO A 5 21.34 -9.79 -1.18
N CYS A 6 20.03 -9.90 -0.96
CA CYS A 6 19.08 -10.09 -2.05
C CYS A 6 19.00 -8.82 -2.91
N GLU A 7 18.81 -8.99 -4.22
CA GLU A 7 18.58 -7.86 -5.13
C GLU A 7 17.26 -7.15 -4.78
N PRO A 8 17.23 -5.80 -4.83
CA PRO A 8 16.03 -5.05 -4.50
C PRO A 8 14.96 -5.18 -5.59
N TYR A 9 13.70 -5.04 -5.19
CA TYR A 9 12.61 -4.86 -6.14
C TYR A 9 12.79 -3.54 -6.90
N THR A 10 12.37 -3.53 -8.17
CA THR A 10 12.45 -2.36 -9.03
C THR A 10 11.08 -1.98 -9.59
N VAL A 11 10.92 -0.72 -9.99
CA VAL A 11 9.69 -0.24 -10.64
C VAL A 11 9.33 -1.07 -11.87
N ASN A 12 10.32 -1.48 -12.67
CA ASN A 12 10.08 -2.35 -13.83
C ASN A 12 9.48 -3.71 -13.44
N MET A 13 9.89 -4.28 -12.30
CA MET A 13 9.29 -5.52 -11.80
C MET A 13 7.81 -5.32 -11.42
N LEU A 14 7.46 -4.19 -10.79
CA LEU A 14 6.07 -3.85 -10.48
C LEU A 14 5.22 -3.75 -11.75
N ILE A 15 5.74 -3.09 -12.79
CA ILE A 15 5.06 -2.96 -14.10
C ILE A 15 4.89 -4.32 -14.77
N ILE A 16 5.91 -5.18 -14.75
CA ILE A 16 5.81 -6.55 -15.28
C ILE A 16 4.74 -7.33 -14.52
N ILE A 17 4.73 -7.28 -13.18
CA ILE A 17 3.69 -7.94 -12.36
C ILE A 17 2.31 -7.45 -12.76
N GLN A 18 2.11 -6.12 -12.86
CA GLN A 18 0.84 -5.53 -13.25
C GLN A 18 0.34 -6.04 -14.61
N SER A 19 1.24 -6.22 -15.58
CA SER A 19 0.87 -6.71 -16.93
C SER A 19 0.25 -8.12 -16.92
N HIS A 20 0.46 -8.87 -15.84
CA HIS A 20 -0.13 -10.19 -15.63
C HIS A 20 -1.37 -10.18 -14.72
N LEU A 21 -1.77 -9.00 -14.21
CA LEU A 21 -2.92 -8.84 -13.33
C LEU A 21 -4.13 -8.27 -14.07
N ASP A 22 -5.29 -8.90 -13.88
CA ASP A 22 -6.58 -8.29 -14.22
C ASP A 22 -7.02 -7.33 -13.12
N LEU A 23 -6.81 -6.02 -13.30
CA LEU A 23 -7.14 -4.99 -12.31
C LEU A 23 -8.64 -4.73 -12.14
N THR A 24 -9.50 -5.40 -12.92
CA THR A 24 -10.96 -5.42 -12.68
C THR A 24 -11.36 -6.48 -11.66
N SER A 25 -10.49 -7.47 -11.41
CA SER A 25 -10.69 -8.48 -10.37
C SER A 25 -10.41 -7.87 -8.97
N PRO A 26 -11.34 -8.01 -8.01
CA PRO A 26 -11.16 -7.52 -6.64
C PRO A 26 -9.85 -7.97 -5.98
N LEU A 27 -9.51 -9.26 -6.13
CA LEU A 27 -8.31 -9.84 -5.55
C LEU A 27 -7.04 -9.23 -6.16
N HIS A 28 -6.97 -9.15 -7.49
CA HIS A 28 -5.78 -8.63 -8.17
C HIS A 28 -5.58 -7.13 -7.88
N ALA A 29 -6.67 -6.35 -7.86
CA ALA A 29 -6.61 -4.95 -7.46
C ALA A 29 -6.10 -4.80 -6.01
N ALA A 30 -6.58 -5.64 -5.08
CA ALA A 30 -6.13 -5.65 -3.68
C ALA A 30 -4.65 -6.06 -3.52
N VAL A 31 -4.20 -7.06 -4.29
CA VAL A 31 -2.79 -7.48 -4.29
C VAL A 31 -1.90 -6.37 -4.82
N PHE A 32 -2.29 -5.73 -5.92
CA PHE A 32 -1.46 -4.70 -6.55
C PHE A 32 -1.39 -3.42 -5.74
N VAL A 33 -2.47 -3.00 -5.08
CA VAL A 33 -2.43 -1.84 -4.16
C VAL A 33 -1.55 -2.12 -2.94
N CYS A 34 -1.59 -3.33 -2.38
CA CYS A 34 -0.72 -3.69 -1.27
C CYS A 34 0.76 -3.69 -1.70
N LEU A 35 1.06 -4.21 -2.89
CA LEU A 35 2.41 -4.24 -3.45
C LEU A 35 2.97 -2.83 -3.68
N THR A 36 2.21 -1.98 -4.39
CA THR A 36 2.64 -0.60 -4.69
C THR A 36 2.75 0.23 -3.42
N THR A 37 1.79 0.14 -2.49
CA THR A 37 1.85 0.84 -1.21
C THR A 37 3.04 0.38 -0.37
N ALA A 38 3.30 -0.93 -0.26
CA ALA A 38 4.47 -1.45 0.46
C ALA A 38 5.79 -0.94 -0.14
N PHE A 39 5.89 -0.94 -1.47
CA PHE A 39 7.07 -0.52 -2.20
C PHE A 39 7.37 0.97 -2.01
N TYR A 40 6.40 1.84 -2.28
CA TYR A 40 6.62 3.29 -2.25
C TYR A 40 6.60 3.89 -0.84
N ALA A 41 5.86 3.29 0.09
CA ALA A 41 5.79 3.77 1.47
C ALA A 41 6.77 3.07 2.42
N MET A 42 7.62 2.17 1.90
CA MET A 42 8.52 1.30 2.67
C MET A 42 7.80 0.59 3.83
N ALA A 43 6.60 0.11 3.56
CA ALA A 43 5.76 -0.57 4.55
C ALA A 43 5.91 -2.09 4.46
N HIS A 44 5.66 -2.77 5.58
CA HIS A 44 5.61 -4.23 5.57
C HIS A 44 4.25 -4.70 5.07
N ILE A 45 4.22 -5.76 4.26
CA ILE A 45 2.96 -6.33 3.71
C ILE A 45 1.98 -6.69 4.82
N GLY A 46 2.46 -7.17 5.98
CA GLY A 46 1.62 -7.50 7.12
C GLY A 46 0.96 -6.30 7.81
N GLU A 47 1.38 -5.06 7.50
CA GLU A 47 0.72 -3.84 7.96
C GLU A 47 -0.44 -3.43 7.04
N LEU A 48 -0.42 -3.89 5.79
CA LEU A 48 -1.37 -3.53 4.73
C LEU A 48 -2.39 -4.63 4.43
N THR A 49 -2.17 -5.84 4.94
CA THR A 49 -2.99 -7.01 4.64
C THR A 49 -3.60 -7.60 5.91
N THR A 50 -4.81 -8.15 5.77
CA THR A 50 -5.43 -9.01 6.78
C THR A 50 -5.49 -10.44 6.26
N LYS A 51 -5.42 -11.43 7.16
CA LYS A 51 -5.51 -12.86 6.80
C LYS A 51 -6.83 -13.21 6.11
N THR A 52 -7.91 -12.53 6.52
CA THR A 52 -9.24 -12.65 5.93
C THR A 52 -10.04 -11.41 6.28
N VAL A 53 -10.99 -11.06 5.42
CA VAL A 53 -11.93 -9.94 5.65
C VAL A 53 -12.72 -10.15 6.95
N LEU A 54 -13.02 -11.39 7.33
CA LEU A 54 -13.75 -11.72 8.57
C LEU A 54 -12.97 -11.36 9.85
N LEU A 55 -11.64 -11.21 9.77
CA LEU A 55 -10.80 -10.81 10.89
C LEU A 55 -10.47 -9.32 10.85
N PHE A 56 -11.11 -8.55 9.96
CA PHE A 56 -10.90 -7.12 9.90
C PHE A 56 -11.34 -6.44 11.21
N ASN A 57 -10.48 -5.60 11.77
CA ASN A 57 -10.77 -4.80 12.94
C ASN A 57 -10.27 -3.36 12.68
N PRO A 58 -11.15 -2.35 12.65
CA PRO A 58 -10.79 -0.97 12.32
C PRO A 58 -9.90 -0.29 13.37
N LEU A 59 -9.69 -0.90 14.53
CA LEU A 59 -8.74 -0.46 15.57
C LEU A 59 -7.33 -1.04 15.39
N HIS A 60 -7.16 -2.00 14.47
CA HIS A 60 -5.89 -2.69 14.25
C HIS A 60 -5.45 -2.67 12.79
N HIS A 61 -6.37 -2.49 11.86
CA HIS A 61 -6.11 -2.50 10.43
C HIS A 61 -6.49 -1.16 9.82
N VAL A 62 -5.70 -0.76 8.84
CA VAL A 62 -5.94 0.45 8.05
C VAL A 62 -7.27 0.33 7.28
N LYS A 63 -8.04 1.41 7.26
CA LYS A 63 -9.27 1.61 6.45
C LYS A 63 -9.13 2.86 5.58
N PRO A 64 -9.96 3.03 4.55
CA PRO A 64 -9.89 4.21 3.67
C PRO A 64 -9.98 5.54 4.42
N SER A 65 -10.73 5.61 5.53
CA SER A 65 -10.82 6.83 6.35
C SER A 65 -9.53 7.19 7.10
N ASP A 66 -8.57 6.27 7.19
CA ASP A 66 -7.25 6.51 7.78
C ASP A 66 -6.24 7.06 6.74
N VAL A 67 -6.68 7.26 5.50
CA VAL A 67 -5.86 7.75 4.39
C VAL A 67 -6.17 9.22 4.12
N GLN A 68 -5.14 10.06 4.10
CA GLN A 68 -5.28 11.51 3.92
C GLN A 68 -4.26 12.04 2.91
N VAL A 69 -4.68 13.04 2.14
CA VAL A 69 -3.77 13.79 1.29
C VAL A 69 -3.26 15.00 2.07
N GLU A 70 -1.94 15.05 2.25
CA GLU A 70 -1.25 16.06 3.03
C GLU A 70 -0.20 16.79 2.18
N ARG A 71 0.34 17.87 2.73
CA ARG A 71 1.55 18.50 2.19
C ARG A 71 2.71 18.24 3.13
N ASP A 72 3.83 17.79 2.57
CA ASP A 72 5.07 17.65 3.34
C ASP A 72 5.66 19.02 3.73
N ARG A 73 6.78 19.02 4.45
CA ARG A 73 7.47 20.24 4.88
C ARG A 73 7.96 21.12 3.73
N GLN A 74 8.05 20.58 2.52
CA GLN A 74 8.48 21.26 1.30
C GLN A 74 7.28 21.69 0.44
N GLY A 75 6.06 21.40 0.87
CA GLY A 75 4.83 21.72 0.16
C GLY A 75 4.40 20.69 -0.89
N ASN A 76 5.12 19.56 -1.00
CA ASN A 76 4.80 18.49 -1.94
C ASN A 76 3.56 17.73 -1.47
N VAL A 77 2.70 17.35 -2.42
CA VAL A 77 1.50 16.56 -2.12
C VAL A 77 1.91 15.10 -1.89
N VAL A 78 1.52 14.56 -0.73
CA VAL A 78 1.75 13.17 -0.35
C VAL A 78 0.44 12.55 0.13
N THR A 79 0.33 11.23 -0.03
CA THR A 79 -0.76 10.47 0.59
C THR A 79 -0.22 9.76 1.82
N ASN A 80 -0.80 10.06 2.97
CA ASN A 80 -0.48 9.51 4.27
C ASN A 80 -1.49 8.43 4.65
N PHE A 81 -1.01 7.32 5.19
CA PHE A 81 -1.82 6.24 5.76
C PHE A 81 -1.48 6.15 7.24
N HIS A 82 -2.46 6.44 8.09
CA HIS A 82 -2.34 6.20 9.51
C HIS A 82 -2.57 4.72 9.81
N LEU A 83 -1.51 3.98 10.15
CA LEU A 83 -1.61 2.59 10.57
C LEU A 83 -1.99 2.56 12.06
N PRO A 84 -3.14 1.99 12.45
CA PRO A 84 -3.56 2.00 13.86
C PRO A 84 -2.61 1.20 14.77
N ARG A 85 -1.97 0.16 14.22
CA ARG A 85 -1.09 -0.73 14.96
C ARG A 85 -0.10 -1.41 14.03
N SER A 86 1.17 -1.46 14.42
CA SER A 86 2.19 -2.31 13.81
C SER A 86 2.93 -3.10 14.89
N LYS A 87 3.73 -4.10 14.48
CA LYS A 87 4.54 -4.89 15.41
C LYS A 87 5.52 -4.03 16.22
N SER A 88 6.08 -2.99 15.61
CA SER A 88 7.07 -2.09 16.23
C SER A 88 6.46 -0.82 16.82
N ALA A 89 5.24 -0.45 16.42
CA ALA A 89 4.55 0.74 16.91
C ALA A 89 3.11 0.39 17.26
N GLN A 90 2.92 0.03 18.52
CA GLN A 90 1.65 -0.42 19.08
C GLN A 90 0.60 0.70 19.18
N ASN A 91 1.05 1.96 19.22
CA ASN A 91 0.22 3.17 19.28
C ASN A 91 0.02 3.82 17.91
N GLY A 92 0.26 3.07 16.85
CA GLY A 92 0.16 3.52 15.47
C GLY A 92 1.43 4.13 14.89
N LYS A 93 1.45 4.25 13.57
CA LYS A 93 2.56 4.78 12.76
C LYS A 93 1.98 5.30 11.46
N ASP A 94 2.56 6.38 10.94
CA ASP A 94 2.25 6.86 9.61
C ASP A 94 3.23 6.30 8.58
N ILE A 95 2.70 5.93 7.42
CA ILE A 95 3.45 5.66 6.20
C ILE A 95 2.92 6.57 5.11
N ASN A 96 3.75 6.93 4.15
CA ASN A 96 3.33 7.82 3.08
C ASN A 96 4.01 7.45 1.76
N TRP A 97 3.34 7.78 0.67
CA TRP A 97 3.93 7.78 -0.66
C TRP A 97 3.60 9.08 -1.38
N ALA A 98 4.40 9.40 -2.40
CA ALA A 98 4.14 10.47 -3.35
C ALA A 98 3.73 9.86 -4.70
N ARG A 99 3.01 10.65 -5.51
CA ARG A 99 2.64 10.25 -6.88
C ARG A 99 3.88 9.96 -7.73
N GLN A 100 3.71 9.06 -8.68
CA GLN A 100 4.72 8.58 -9.61
C GLN A 100 4.18 8.68 -11.04
N ASP A 101 5.08 8.85 -12.01
CA ASP A 101 4.73 8.93 -13.43
C ASP A 101 4.89 7.56 -14.11
N SER A 102 4.22 6.53 -13.57
CA SER A 102 4.29 5.16 -14.10
C SER A 102 3.00 4.38 -13.91
N LEU A 103 2.87 3.22 -14.56
CA LEU A 103 1.72 2.33 -14.38
C LEU A 103 1.62 1.73 -12.96
N SER A 104 2.70 1.80 -12.19
CA SER A 104 2.75 1.41 -10.78
C SER A 104 2.47 2.58 -9.84
N ASP A 105 1.97 3.71 -10.33
CA ASP A 105 1.62 4.86 -9.50
C ASP A 105 0.67 4.45 -8.36
N PRO A 106 1.09 4.58 -7.10
CA PRO A 106 0.31 4.09 -5.97
C PRO A 106 -1.00 4.86 -5.79
N HIS A 107 -1.14 6.08 -6.32
CA HIS A 107 -2.38 6.84 -6.27
C HIS A 107 -3.44 6.25 -7.20
N GLU A 108 -3.14 6.12 -8.49
CA GLU A 108 -4.10 5.53 -9.45
C GLU A 108 -4.45 4.08 -9.08
N VAL A 109 -3.47 3.32 -8.57
CA VAL A 109 -3.70 1.94 -8.13
C VAL A 109 -4.59 1.88 -6.88
N PHE A 110 -4.39 2.77 -5.91
CA PHE A 110 -5.23 2.85 -4.71
C PHE A 110 -6.67 3.28 -5.06
N ASP A 111 -6.82 4.27 -5.93
CA ASP A 111 -8.13 4.71 -6.43
C ASP A 111 -8.88 3.59 -7.16
N ASN A 112 -8.18 2.80 -7.98
CA ASN A 112 -8.77 1.62 -8.61
C ASN A 112 -9.22 0.58 -7.58
N HIS A 113 -8.39 0.31 -6.57
CA HIS A 113 -8.76 -0.62 -5.50
C HIS A 113 -10.03 -0.17 -4.76
N LEU A 114 -10.14 1.11 -4.40
CA LEU A 114 -11.33 1.65 -3.76
C LEU A 114 -12.58 1.50 -4.63
N LYS A 115 -12.46 1.79 -5.93
CA LYS A 115 -13.57 1.64 -6.90
C LYS A 115 -14.02 0.18 -7.04
N VAL A 116 -13.09 -0.75 -7.17
CA VAL A 116 -13.38 -2.17 -7.43
C VAL A 116 -13.85 -2.89 -6.17
N ASN A 117 -13.23 -2.64 -5.02
CA ASN A 117 -13.48 -3.39 -3.78
C ASN A 117 -14.45 -2.71 -2.82
N SER A 118 -14.62 -1.38 -2.91
CA SER A 118 -15.41 -0.58 -1.95
C SER A 118 -15.22 -1.02 -0.49
N PRO A 119 -13.96 -1.05 0.00
CA PRO A 119 -13.66 -1.55 1.34
C PRO A 119 -14.31 -0.67 2.44
N PRO A 120 -14.63 -1.26 3.60
CA PRO A 120 -15.31 -0.58 4.71
C PRO A 120 -14.46 0.48 5.41
#